data_AF-A0A820U4T1-F1
#
_entry.id   AF-A0A820U4T1-F1
#
_cell.length_a   1.000
_cell.length_b   1.000
_cell.length_c   1.000
_cell.angle_alpha   90.00
_cell.angle_beta   90.00
_cell.angle_gamma   90.00
#
_symmetry.space_group_name_H-M   'P 1'
#
loop_
_entity.id
_entity.type
_entity.pdbx_description
1 polymer ?
#
loop_
_entity_poly.entity_id
_entity_poly.type
_entity_poly.pdbx_seq_one_letter_code
_entity_poly.pdbx_strand_id
1 'polypeptide(L)'
;MIREKITDFLTYACWPSKVRKLVTGLVRAIIMGDPVETLKYLLPKTCESINKIMNDPEGNALLTDHKGDKELTWYLVLFSELVRVRGDALMIYKEMIISVFHQCIQIIHKGSYKAVASAAKHLLKSLTHIYMINTRLTVENIDGPFIDFLPIRAWGQPVDVDKVQVQFHIPNDDELDFVREFVETFLYVELDLLKEKSSKLSNGERLRSLTIVHHIAIGCFRIVSRIGSPNVQNLVPTVVPYSAQSQAQYSMYFKEPKFRENLRWRLLINIGKLLG
;
A
#
# COMPACT_ATOMS: atom_id res chain seq x y z
N MET A 1 -13.03 -20.60 -14.39
CA MET A 1 -13.79 -19.82 -15.41
C MET A 1 -13.64 -18.29 -15.32
N ILE A 2 -14.21 -17.56 -14.33
CA ILE A 2 -14.11 -16.07 -14.30
C ILE A 2 -12.65 -15.61 -14.12
N ARG A 3 -11.92 -16.26 -13.21
CA ARG A 3 -10.50 -15.96 -12.92
C ARG A 3 -9.58 -16.20 -14.11
N GLU A 4 -9.72 -17.33 -14.81
CA GLU A 4 -8.93 -17.66 -16.02
C GLU A 4 -9.18 -16.63 -17.11
N LYS A 5 -10.46 -16.35 -17.42
CA LYS A 5 -10.84 -15.33 -18.40
C LYS A 5 -10.24 -13.96 -18.07
N ILE A 6 -10.14 -13.61 -16.79
CA ILE A 6 -9.57 -12.32 -16.37
C ILE A 6 -8.05 -12.34 -16.41
N THR A 7 -7.42 -13.46 -16.06
CA THR A 7 -5.98 -13.62 -16.21
C THR A 7 -5.60 -13.48 -17.68
N ASP A 8 -6.32 -14.16 -18.57
CA ASP A 8 -6.13 -14.09 -20.02
C ASP A 8 -6.34 -12.65 -20.52
N PHE A 9 -7.42 -12.00 -20.08
CA PHE A 9 -7.74 -10.61 -20.42
C PHE A 9 -6.66 -9.61 -19.98
N LEU A 10 -6.03 -9.82 -18.83
CA LEU A 10 -4.95 -8.97 -18.32
C LEU A 10 -3.63 -9.21 -19.06
N THR A 11 -3.38 -10.45 -19.50
CA THR A 11 -2.16 -10.81 -20.24
C THR A 11 -2.23 -10.50 -21.74
N TYR A 12 -3.43 -10.42 -22.33
CA TYR A 12 -3.58 -10.28 -23.78
C TYR A 12 -3.33 -8.87 -24.31
N ALA A 13 -3.46 -7.83 -23.48
CA ALA A 13 -3.34 -6.45 -23.95
C ALA A 13 -2.79 -5.47 -22.90
N CYS A 14 -1.90 -4.58 -23.33
CA CYS A 14 -1.58 -3.35 -22.60
C CYS A 14 -2.73 -2.35 -22.75
N TRP A 15 -3.43 -2.07 -21.65
CA TRP A 15 -4.62 -1.23 -21.71
C TRP A 15 -4.28 0.27 -21.79
N PRO A 16 -4.99 1.06 -22.62
CA PRO A 16 -4.84 2.51 -22.67
C PRO A 16 -5.16 3.16 -21.32
N SER A 17 -4.47 4.26 -20.99
CA SER A 17 -4.60 4.97 -19.70
C SER A 17 -6.03 5.26 -19.26
N LYS A 18 -6.93 5.53 -20.22
CA LYS A 18 -8.36 5.80 -19.97
C LYS A 18 -9.12 4.59 -19.42
N VAL A 19 -8.73 3.37 -19.81
CA VAL A 19 -9.44 2.13 -19.47
C VAL A 19 -8.81 1.43 -18.26
N ARG A 20 -7.55 1.73 -17.94
CA ARG A 20 -6.81 1.11 -16.83
C ARG A 20 -7.58 1.12 -15.52
N LYS A 21 -8.23 2.24 -15.16
CA LYS A 21 -8.98 2.37 -13.91
C LYS A 21 -10.18 1.41 -13.81
N LEU A 22 -10.84 1.15 -14.94
CA LEU A 22 -11.97 0.21 -14.98
C LEU A 22 -11.45 -1.21 -14.79
N VAL A 23 -10.40 -1.58 -15.53
CA VAL A 23 -9.79 -2.92 -15.44
C VAL A 23 -9.24 -3.17 -14.05
N THR A 24 -8.50 -2.22 -13.47
CA THR A 24 -7.99 -2.39 -12.12
C THR A 24 -9.09 -2.42 -11.06
N GLY A 25 -10.20 -1.70 -11.26
CA GLY A 25 -11.39 -1.81 -10.41
C GLY A 25 -11.98 -3.21 -10.41
N LEU A 26 -12.06 -3.86 -11.57
CA LEU A 26 -12.50 -5.26 -11.70
C LEU A 26 -11.53 -6.22 -11.02
N VAL A 27 -10.23 -6.06 -11.27
CA VAL A 27 -9.18 -6.86 -10.63
C VAL A 27 -9.28 -6.78 -9.12
N ARG A 28 -9.46 -5.56 -8.59
CA ARG A 28 -9.63 -5.34 -7.16
C ARG A 28 -10.87 -6.05 -6.60
N ALA A 29 -12.00 -6.03 -7.29
CA ALA A 29 -13.20 -6.74 -6.84
C ALA A 29 -12.96 -8.25 -6.68
N ILE A 30 -12.17 -8.86 -7.58
CA ILE A 30 -11.85 -10.29 -7.56
C ILE A 30 -10.89 -10.61 -6.42
N ILE A 31 -9.86 -9.79 -6.24
CA ILE A 31 -8.89 -9.94 -5.15
C ILE A 31 -9.57 -9.84 -3.79
N MET A 32 -10.52 -8.91 -3.64
CA MET A 32 -11.30 -8.80 -2.40
C MET A 32 -12.20 -10.01 -2.15
N GLY A 33 -12.59 -10.76 -3.19
CA GLY A 33 -13.40 -11.97 -3.06
C GLY A 33 -12.59 -13.20 -2.64
N ASP A 34 -11.42 -13.41 -3.24
CA ASP A 34 -10.50 -14.52 -2.90
C ASP A 34 -9.04 -14.08 -3.06
N PRO A 35 -8.45 -13.48 -2.01
CA PRO A 35 -7.13 -12.85 -2.10
C PRO A 35 -6.00 -13.85 -2.28
N VAL A 36 -6.02 -14.96 -1.52
CA VAL A 36 -4.93 -15.95 -1.49
C VAL A 36 -4.74 -16.56 -2.88
N GLU A 37 -5.83 -17.06 -3.45
CA GLU A 37 -5.74 -17.69 -4.75
C GLU A 37 -5.54 -16.68 -5.88
N THR A 38 -6.14 -15.49 -5.82
CA THR A 38 -5.96 -14.50 -6.89
C THR A 38 -4.52 -14.00 -6.96
N LEU A 39 -3.89 -13.74 -5.82
CA LEU A 39 -2.48 -13.33 -5.76
C LEU A 39 -1.56 -14.40 -6.34
N LYS A 40 -1.79 -15.68 -6.00
CA LYS A 40 -1.00 -16.82 -6.48
C LYS A 40 -0.83 -16.87 -8.00
N TYR A 41 -1.84 -16.44 -8.75
CA TYR A 41 -1.76 -16.43 -10.21
C TYR A 41 -1.34 -15.07 -10.79
N LEU A 42 -1.88 -13.96 -10.27
CA LEU A 42 -1.69 -12.64 -10.90
C LEU A 42 -0.42 -11.93 -10.43
N LEU A 43 -0.04 -12.04 -9.16
CA LEU A 43 1.10 -11.29 -8.62
C LEU A 43 2.43 -11.78 -9.21
N PRO A 44 2.75 -13.09 -9.25
CA PRO A 44 3.97 -13.58 -9.90
C PRO A 44 4.08 -13.17 -11.36
N LYS A 45 3.02 -13.34 -12.15
CA LYS A 45 3.01 -12.95 -13.57
C LYS A 45 3.24 -11.45 -13.76
N THR A 46 2.61 -10.62 -12.95
CA THR A 46 2.78 -9.17 -13.01
C THR A 46 4.21 -8.76 -12.66
N CYS A 47 4.79 -9.36 -11.61
CA CYS A 47 6.18 -9.10 -11.22
C CYS A 47 7.17 -9.59 -12.28
N GLU A 48 6.91 -10.75 -12.91
CA GLU A 48 7.72 -11.27 -14.01
C GLU A 48 7.70 -10.33 -15.22
N SER A 49 6.53 -9.80 -15.61
CA SER A 49 6.43 -8.81 -16.68
C SER A 49 7.20 -7.52 -16.36
N ILE A 50 7.12 -7.03 -15.12
CA ILE A 50 7.91 -5.87 -14.69
C ILE A 50 9.40 -6.18 -14.79
N ASN A 51 9.84 -7.31 -14.25
CA ASN A 51 11.25 -7.72 -14.26
C ASN A 51 11.78 -7.89 -15.69
N LYS A 52 10.97 -8.45 -16.61
CA LYS A 52 11.35 -8.59 -18.03
C LYS A 52 11.61 -7.24 -18.67
N ILE A 53 10.74 -6.26 -18.46
CA ILE A 53 10.89 -4.91 -19.03
C ILE A 53 12.07 -4.17 -18.39
N MET A 54 12.28 -4.32 -17.08
CA MET A 54 13.37 -3.66 -16.37
C MET A 54 14.75 -4.24 -16.69
N ASN A 55 14.84 -5.54 -17.02
CA ASN A 55 16.10 -6.22 -17.35
C ASN A 55 16.43 -6.21 -18.86
N ASP A 56 15.53 -5.70 -19.70
CA ASP A 56 15.83 -5.44 -21.11
C ASP A 56 17.02 -4.44 -21.20
N PRO A 57 17.94 -4.56 -22.18
CA PRO A 57 18.96 -3.55 -22.46
C PRO A 57 18.46 -2.09 -22.43
N GLU A 58 17.21 -1.84 -22.85
CA GLU A 58 16.58 -0.52 -22.81
C GLU A 58 15.99 -0.15 -21.44
N GLY A 59 15.88 -1.09 -20.50
CA GLY A 59 15.33 -0.90 -19.16
C GLY A 59 16.11 0.12 -18.32
N ASN A 60 17.43 0.17 -18.46
CA ASN A 60 18.26 1.21 -17.84
C ASN A 60 17.91 2.61 -18.36
N ALA A 61 17.52 2.73 -19.63
CA ALA A 61 17.08 3.99 -20.17
C ALA A 61 15.80 4.48 -19.49
N LEU A 62 14.93 3.61 -18.96
CA LEU A 62 13.71 4.00 -18.23
C LEU A 62 13.99 4.72 -16.90
N LEU A 63 15.21 4.57 -16.36
CA LEU A 63 15.68 5.32 -15.20
C LEU A 63 16.08 6.75 -15.58
N THR A 64 16.37 7.01 -16.87
CA THR A 64 16.87 8.29 -17.38
C THR A 64 15.97 8.96 -18.41
N ASP A 65 14.99 8.24 -18.97
CA ASP A 65 14.10 8.69 -20.03
C ASP A 65 12.74 9.13 -19.48
N HIS A 66 12.35 10.36 -19.82
CA HIS A 66 11.07 10.93 -19.47
C HIS A 66 9.91 10.45 -20.35
N LYS A 67 10.18 9.86 -21.53
CA LYS A 67 9.14 9.37 -22.45
C LYS A 67 8.40 8.17 -21.85
N GLY A 68 9.14 7.31 -21.16
CA GLY A 68 8.64 6.21 -20.34
C GLY A 68 8.00 5.07 -21.14
N ASP A 69 7.86 3.93 -20.49
CA ASP A 69 7.24 2.75 -21.09
C ASP A 69 5.75 2.64 -20.66
N LYS A 70 4.86 2.59 -21.66
CA LYS A 70 3.41 2.48 -21.44
C LYS A 70 3.01 1.15 -20.83
N GLU A 71 3.66 0.07 -21.25
CA GLU A 71 3.47 -1.29 -20.77
C GLU A 71 4.00 -1.45 -19.34
N LEU A 72 5.21 -0.95 -19.04
CA LEU A 72 5.70 -0.90 -17.66
C LEU A 72 4.75 -0.13 -16.75
N THR A 73 4.29 1.04 -17.21
CA THR A 73 3.32 1.83 -16.43
C THR A 73 2.01 1.07 -16.20
N TRP A 74 1.59 0.23 -17.15
CA TRP A 74 0.40 -0.62 -16.98
C TRP A 74 0.62 -1.67 -15.89
N TYR A 75 1.71 -2.43 -15.95
CA TYR A 75 2.00 -3.45 -14.96
C TYR A 75 2.27 -2.87 -13.57
N LEU A 76 2.88 -1.69 -13.47
CA LEU A 76 3.05 -1.00 -12.18
C LEU A 76 1.72 -0.54 -11.58
N VAL A 77 0.77 -0.09 -12.42
CA VAL A 77 -0.59 0.25 -11.97
C VAL A 77 -1.34 -1.00 -11.52
N LEU A 78 -1.22 -2.10 -12.27
CA LEU A 78 -1.80 -3.39 -11.88
C LEU A 78 -1.21 -3.87 -10.55
N PHE A 79 0.13 -3.92 -10.44
CA PHE A 79 0.87 -4.26 -9.23
C PHE A 79 0.41 -3.43 -8.03
N SER A 80 0.21 -2.12 -8.21
CA SER A 80 -0.25 -1.24 -7.14
C SER A 80 -1.61 -1.65 -6.56
N GLU A 81 -2.46 -2.31 -7.33
CA GLU A 81 -3.76 -2.80 -6.88
C GLU A 81 -3.67 -4.25 -6.37
N LEU A 82 -2.73 -5.06 -6.88
CA LEU A 82 -2.44 -6.39 -6.35
C LEU A 82 -1.92 -6.33 -4.91
N VAL A 83 -1.09 -5.34 -4.57
CA VAL A 83 -0.58 -5.16 -3.20
C VAL A 83 -1.58 -4.48 -2.25
N ARG A 84 -2.80 -4.20 -2.72
CA ARG A 84 -3.87 -3.55 -1.96
C ARG A 84 -4.90 -4.56 -1.47
N VAL A 85 -4.43 -5.48 -0.63
CA VAL A 85 -5.18 -6.66 -0.16
C VAL A 85 -4.79 -6.97 1.28
N ARG A 86 -5.37 -8.01 1.87
CA ARG A 86 -5.07 -8.44 3.23
C ARG A 86 -3.56 -8.67 3.45
N GLY A 87 -3.01 -8.14 4.55
CA GLY A 87 -1.57 -8.15 4.85
C GLY A 87 -0.96 -9.55 4.93
N ASP A 88 -1.62 -10.44 5.68
CA ASP A 88 -1.24 -11.85 5.83
C ASP A 88 -1.03 -12.58 4.48
N ALA A 89 -1.88 -12.32 3.48
CA ALA A 89 -1.78 -12.91 2.16
C ALA A 89 -0.59 -12.34 1.36
N LEU A 90 -0.19 -11.10 1.63
CA LEU A 90 0.98 -10.46 1.01
C LEU A 90 2.30 -10.95 1.59
N MET A 91 2.34 -11.38 2.85
CA MET A 91 3.56 -11.84 3.51
C MET A 91 4.22 -13.02 2.76
N ILE A 92 3.42 -13.88 2.12
CA ILE A 92 3.89 -14.99 1.27
C ILE A 92 4.75 -14.49 0.10
N TYR A 93 4.48 -13.28 -0.39
CA TYR A 93 5.14 -12.68 -1.56
C TYR A 93 6.10 -11.54 -1.21
N LYS A 94 6.48 -11.41 0.07
CA LYS A 94 7.34 -10.33 0.57
C LYS A 94 8.56 -10.07 -0.32
N GLU A 95 9.38 -11.09 -0.57
CA GLU A 95 10.62 -10.96 -1.35
C GLU A 95 10.37 -10.49 -2.79
N MET A 96 9.31 -11.01 -3.41
CA MET A 96 8.91 -10.63 -4.77
C MET A 96 8.47 -9.16 -4.83
N ILE A 97 7.68 -8.72 -3.85
CA ILE A 97 7.21 -7.35 -3.72
C ILE A 97 8.41 -6.41 -3.54
N ILE A 98 9.32 -6.72 -2.61
CA ILE A 98 10.53 -5.94 -2.33
C ILE A 98 11.41 -5.80 -3.59
N SER A 99 11.61 -6.90 -4.33
CA SER A 99 12.40 -6.91 -5.56
C SER A 99 11.87 -5.93 -6.61
N VAL A 100 10.54 -5.86 -6.80
CA VAL A 100 9.91 -4.88 -7.70
C VAL A 100 10.20 -3.45 -7.26
N PHE A 101 10.12 -3.16 -5.96
CA PHE A 101 10.45 -1.82 -5.45
C PHE A 101 11.92 -1.47 -5.69
N HIS A 102 12.87 -2.39 -5.45
CA HIS A 102 14.28 -2.13 -5.73
C HIS A 102 14.53 -1.72 -7.18
N GLN A 103 13.90 -2.41 -8.13
CA GLN A 103 14.08 -2.12 -9.56
C GLN A 103 13.40 -0.81 -9.97
N CYS A 104 12.22 -0.51 -9.43
CA CYS A 104 11.36 0.54 -9.97
C CYS A 104 11.35 1.86 -9.19
N ILE A 105 11.90 1.92 -7.96
CA ILE A 105 11.80 3.12 -7.10
C ILE A 105 12.46 4.37 -7.72
N GLN A 106 13.51 4.18 -8.53
CA GLN A 106 14.27 5.27 -9.14
C GLN A 106 13.72 5.76 -10.49
N ILE A 107 12.69 5.11 -11.04
CA ILE A 107 12.10 5.50 -12.34
C ILE A 107 11.69 6.97 -12.33
N ILE A 108 12.04 7.71 -13.39
CA ILE A 108 11.77 9.15 -13.48
C ILE A 108 10.46 9.49 -14.21
N HIS A 109 9.96 8.57 -15.03
CA HIS A 109 8.73 8.79 -15.78
C HIS A 109 7.53 8.98 -14.83
N LYS A 110 6.79 10.08 -15.01
CA LYS A 110 5.74 10.56 -14.10
C LYS A 110 4.59 9.59 -13.88
N GLY A 111 4.18 8.86 -14.92
CA GLY A 111 3.15 7.84 -14.77
C GLY A 111 3.63 6.67 -13.92
N SER A 112 4.86 6.21 -14.18
CA SER A 112 5.45 5.03 -13.56
C SER A 112 5.78 5.26 -12.09
N TYR A 113 6.52 6.32 -11.74
CA TYR A 113 6.87 6.55 -10.33
C TYR A 113 5.64 6.82 -9.46
N LYS A 114 4.57 7.41 -10.01
CA LYS A 114 3.31 7.59 -9.28
C LYS A 114 2.62 6.25 -9.02
N ALA A 115 2.72 5.31 -9.95
CA ALA A 115 2.22 3.95 -9.76
C ALA A 115 3.04 3.22 -8.68
N VAL A 116 4.37 3.32 -8.70
CA VAL A 116 5.26 2.79 -7.64
C VAL A 116 4.94 3.42 -6.29
N ALA A 117 4.80 4.75 -6.22
CA ALA A 117 4.41 5.45 -5.00
C ALA A 117 3.06 4.96 -4.47
N SER A 118 2.09 4.78 -5.37
CA SER A 118 0.76 4.27 -5.01
C SER A 118 0.83 2.84 -4.48
N ALA A 119 1.66 1.98 -5.10
CA ALA A 119 1.91 0.62 -4.63
C ALA A 119 2.51 0.62 -3.22
N ALA A 120 3.51 1.46 -2.95
CA ALA A 120 4.12 1.56 -1.62
C ALA A 120 3.08 1.99 -0.56
N LYS A 121 2.27 3.01 -0.86
CA LYS A 121 1.17 3.44 0.01
C LYS A 121 0.16 2.32 0.25
N HIS A 122 -0.23 1.59 -0.81
CA HIS A 122 -1.22 0.51 -0.70
C HIS A 122 -0.67 -0.64 0.15
N LEU A 123 0.54 -1.12 -0.15
CA LEU A 123 1.24 -2.14 0.63
C LEU A 123 1.30 -1.78 2.12
N LEU A 124 1.81 -0.59 2.44
CA LEU A 124 1.97 -0.18 3.82
C LEU A 124 0.63 -0.03 4.54
N LYS A 125 -0.42 0.43 3.86
CA LYS A 125 -1.77 0.43 4.45
C LYS A 125 -2.29 -0.97 4.71
N SER A 126 -2.09 -1.89 3.78
CA SER A 126 -2.46 -3.31 3.92
C SER A 126 -1.83 -3.93 5.17
N LEU A 127 -0.57 -3.57 5.47
CA LEU A 127 0.19 -4.10 6.61
C LEU A 127 -0.03 -3.35 7.93
N THR A 128 -0.44 -2.07 7.90
CA THR A 128 -0.47 -1.22 9.12
C THR A 128 -1.86 -0.80 9.58
N HIS A 129 -2.89 -1.00 8.76
CA HIS A 129 -4.25 -0.61 9.10
C HIS A 129 -5.06 -1.77 9.69
N ILE A 130 -6.00 -1.41 10.56
CA ILE A 130 -7.09 -2.30 10.99
C ILE A 130 -8.25 -2.12 10.02
N TYR A 131 -8.71 -3.21 9.40
CA TYR A 131 -9.82 -3.20 8.45
C TYR A 131 -10.55 -4.55 8.45
N MET A 132 -11.76 -4.59 7.87
CA MET A 132 -12.55 -5.80 7.76
C MET A 132 -11.98 -6.72 6.67
N ILE A 133 -11.85 -8.00 6.99
CA ILE A 133 -11.38 -9.05 6.07
C ILE A 133 -12.54 -9.55 5.21
N ASN A 134 -13.68 -9.80 5.85
CA ASN A 134 -14.85 -10.37 5.23
C ASN A 134 -16.02 -9.37 5.33
N THR A 135 -16.57 -8.98 4.19
CA THR A 135 -17.75 -8.10 4.11
C THR A 135 -19.05 -8.87 3.86
N ARG A 136 -19.01 -10.21 3.90
CA ARG A 136 -20.21 -11.03 3.78
C ARG A 136 -21.08 -10.84 5.02
N LEU A 137 -22.37 -10.66 4.77
CA LEU A 137 -23.38 -10.45 5.80
C LEU A 137 -24.08 -11.77 6.18
N THR A 138 -23.77 -12.88 5.52
CA THR A 138 -24.33 -14.21 5.83
C THR A 138 -23.52 -14.91 6.90
N VAL A 139 -24.20 -15.53 7.86
CA VAL A 139 -23.56 -16.34 8.93
C VAL A 139 -23.28 -17.76 8.42
N GLU A 140 -24.02 -18.20 7.40
CA GLU A 140 -23.94 -19.53 6.81
C GLU A 140 -22.71 -19.69 5.92
N ASN A 141 -22.15 -20.90 5.92
CA ASN A 141 -21.05 -21.27 5.03
C ASN A 141 -21.57 -21.49 3.59
N ILE A 142 -21.72 -20.40 2.84
CA ILE A 142 -22.18 -20.43 1.44
C ILE A 142 -21.18 -21.06 0.46
N ASP A 143 -19.91 -21.18 0.84
CA ASP A 143 -18.86 -21.82 0.03
C ASP A 143 -18.77 -23.34 0.31
N GLY A 144 -19.55 -23.83 1.28
CA GLY A 144 -19.61 -25.25 1.63
C GLY A 144 -20.32 -26.09 0.57
N PRO A 145 -20.22 -27.44 0.68
CA PRO A 145 -20.94 -28.35 -0.19
C PRO A 145 -22.46 -28.09 -0.17
N PHE A 146 -23.10 -28.15 -1.34
CA PHE A 146 -24.56 -27.94 -1.45
C PHE A 146 -25.39 -29.01 -0.73
N ILE A 147 -24.78 -30.13 -0.36
CA ILE A 147 -25.43 -31.15 0.47
C ILE A 147 -25.62 -30.69 1.92
N ASP A 148 -24.75 -29.82 2.42
CA ASP A 148 -24.81 -29.31 3.79
C ASP A 148 -25.71 -28.07 3.88
N PHE A 149 -25.64 -27.20 2.87
CA PHE A 149 -26.44 -25.98 2.82
C PHE A 149 -26.69 -25.51 1.39
N LEU A 150 -27.92 -25.05 1.10
CA LEU A 150 -28.27 -24.45 -0.18
C LEU A 150 -28.20 -22.91 -0.07
N PRO A 151 -27.24 -22.24 -0.72
CA PRO A 151 -27.04 -20.79 -0.57
C PRO A 151 -28.26 -19.93 -0.92
N ILE A 152 -29.13 -20.40 -1.82
CA ILE A 152 -30.37 -19.71 -2.19
C ILE A 152 -31.31 -19.50 -0.99
N ARG A 153 -31.19 -20.32 0.06
CA ARG A 153 -32.00 -20.16 1.28
C ARG A 153 -31.59 -18.93 2.10
N ALA A 154 -30.36 -18.44 1.95
CA ALA A 154 -29.86 -17.24 2.61
C ALA A 154 -30.24 -15.93 1.88
N TRP A 155 -30.92 -16.00 0.73
CA TRP A 155 -31.29 -14.80 -0.03
C TRP A 155 -32.30 -13.94 0.71
N GLY A 156 -31.95 -12.65 0.90
CA GLY A 156 -32.80 -11.68 1.58
C GLY A 156 -32.99 -11.94 3.07
N GLN A 157 -32.23 -12.87 3.67
CA GLN A 157 -32.33 -13.12 5.09
C GLN A 157 -31.81 -11.91 5.89
N PRO A 158 -32.57 -11.44 6.89
CA PRO A 158 -32.09 -10.40 7.78
C PRO A 158 -30.96 -10.94 8.65
N VAL A 159 -30.04 -10.05 9.02
CA VAL A 159 -28.87 -10.40 9.80
C VAL A 159 -29.03 -9.85 11.20
N ASP A 160 -28.87 -10.72 12.19
CA ASP A 160 -28.87 -10.36 13.59
C ASP A 160 -27.54 -9.69 13.94
N VAL A 161 -27.56 -8.38 14.20
CA VAL A 161 -26.36 -7.55 14.45
C VAL A 161 -25.54 -8.09 15.62
N ASP A 162 -26.19 -8.67 16.62
CA ASP A 162 -25.53 -9.22 17.81
C ASP A 162 -24.80 -10.55 17.52
N LYS A 163 -25.11 -11.20 16.40
CA LYS A 163 -24.49 -12.47 15.96
C LYS A 163 -23.50 -12.30 14.81
N VAL A 164 -23.33 -11.08 14.28
CA VAL A 164 -22.38 -10.83 13.19
C VAL A 164 -20.96 -11.02 13.68
N GLN A 165 -20.28 -12.02 13.14
CA GLN A 165 -18.86 -12.22 13.37
C GLN A 165 -18.05 -11.41 12.36
N VAL A 166 -17.68 -10.19 12.72
CA VAL A 166 -16.81 -9.36 11.88
C VAL A 166 -15.36 -9.78 12.11
N GLN A 167 -14.72 -10.26 11.05
CA GLN A 167 -13.29 -10.55 11.06
C GLN A 167 -12.51 -9.29 10.72
N PHE A 168 -11.61 -8.90 11.61
CA PHE A 168 -10.70 -7.79 11.40
C PHE A 168 -9.30 -8.29 11.11
N HIS A 169 -8.64 -7.63 10.17
CA HIS A 169 -7.20 -7.64 10.04
C HIS A 169 -6.62 -6.76 11.14
N ILE A 170 -5.70 -7.32 11.92
CA ILE A 170 -4.93 -6.59 12.94
C ILE A 170 -3.46 -6.82 12.60
N PRO A 171 -2.66 -5.75 12.40
CA PRO A 171 -1.24 -5.88 12.10
C PRO A 171 -0.51 -6.78 13.11
N ASN A 172 0.19 -7.79 12.63
CA ASN A 172 1.01 -8.69 13.46
C ASN A 172 2.49 -8.28 13.47
N ASP A 173 3.30 -8.93 14.31
CA ASP A 173 4.71 -8.54 14.48
C ASP A 173 5.53 -8.73 13.19
N ASP A 174 5.26 -9.78 12.39
CA ASP A 174 5.96 -10.04 11.12
C ASP A 174 5.64 -8.97 10.06
N GLU A 175 4.38 -8.53 10.00
CA GLU A 175 3.94 -7.44 9.12
C GLU A 175 4.58 -6.10 9.52
N LEU A 176 4.66 -5.82 10.82
CA LEU A 176 5.30 -4.61 11.33
C LEU A 176 6.82 -4.63 11.13
N ASP A 177 7.45 -5.80 11.20
CA ASP A 177 8.87 -5.98 10.87
C ASP A 177 9.12 -5.77 9.38
N PHE A 178 8.23 -6.26 8.50
CA PHE A 178 8.30 -5.97 7.08
C PHE A 178 8.13 -4.46 6.81
N VAL A 179 7.20 -3.78 7.48
CA VAL A 179 7.05 -2.33 7.35
C VAL A 179 8.31 -1.59 7.79
N ARG A 180 8.96 -2.04 8.87
CA ARG A 180 10.25 -1.47 9.33
C ARG A 180 11.32 -1.62 8.26
N GLU A 181 11.51 -2.83 7.75
CA GLU A 181 12.46 -3.11 6.67
C GLU A 181 12.19 -2.24 5.44
N PHE A 182 10.93 -2.15 5.01
CA PHE A 182 10.54 -1.34 3.85
C PHE A 182 10.88 0.14 4.03
N VAL A 183 10.59 0.70 5.21
CA VAL A 183 10.91 2.08 5.56
C VAL A 183 12.42 2.30 5.56
N GLU A 184 13.19 1.36 6.13
CA GLU A 184 14.65 1.47 6.16
C GLU A 184 15.28 1.41 4.77
N THR A 185 14.78 0.52 3.92
CA THR A 185 15.31 0.29 2.58
C THR A 185 14.98 1.42 1.61
N PHE A 186 13.77 1.99 1.66
CA PHE A 186 13.31 2.93 0.63
C PHE A 186 13.12 4.36 1.15
N LEU A 187 12.57 4.56 2.35
CA LEU A 187 12.23 5.90 2.82
C LEU A 187 13.45 6.68 3.28
N TYR A 188 14.29 6.08 4.12
CA TYR A 188 15.46 6.79 4.64
C TYR A 188 16.44 7.13 3.53
N VAL A 189 16.62 6.26 2.54
CA VAL A 189 17.45 6.53 1.36
C VAL A 189 16.97 7.78 0.60
N GLU A 190 15.67 7.89 0.32
CA GLU A 190 15.12 9.08 -0.36
C GLU A 190 15.20 10.34 0.51
N LEU A 191 15.01 10.21 1.84
CA LEU A 191 15.14 11.33 2.77
C LEU A 191 16.57 11.86 2.86
N ASP A 192 17.56 10.98 2.88
CA ASP A 192 18.96 11.37 2.93
C ASP A 192 19.41 11.93 1.57
N LEU A 193 18.92 11.37 0.45
CA LEU A 193 19.10 11.94 -0.88
C LEU A 193 18.61 13.40 -0.96
N LEU A 194 17.38 13.67 -0.48
CA LEU A 194 16.83 15.02 -0.45
C LEU A 194 17.62 15.95 0.48
N LYS A 195 18.08 15.44 1.63
CA LYS A 195 18.85 16.25 2.58
C LYS A 195 20.21 16.67 2.03
N GLU A 196 20.92 15.78 1.35
CA GLU A 196 22.29 16.01 0.89
C GLU A 196 22.39 16.64 -0.49
N LYS A 197 21.45 16.33 -1.39
CA LYS A 197 21.56 16.67 -2.81
C LYS A 197 20.41 17.52 -3.33
N SER A 198 19.50 18.04 -2.50
CA SER A 198 18.33 18.83 -2.95
C SER A 198 18.67 19.93 -3.95
N SER A 199 19.74 20.69 -3.73
CA SER A 199 20.18 21.78 -4.61
C SER A 199 20.75 21.30 -5.96
N LYS A 200 21.22 20.05 -6.03
CA LYS A 200 21.76 19.42 -7.24
C LYS A 200 20.71 18.67 -8.05
N LEU A 201 19.57 18.34 -7.43
CA LEU A 201 18.47 17.62 -8.08
C LEU A 201 17.60 18.56 -8.92
N SER A 202 17.23 18.09 -10.11
CA SER A 202 16.22 18.75 -10.93
C SER A 202 14.87 18.83 -10.19
N ASN A 203 14.01 19.78 -10.62
CA ASN A 203 12.64 19.87 -10.09
C ASN A 203 11.87 18.54 -10.25
N GLY A 204 12.12 17.81 -11.34
CA GLY A 204 11.49 16.51 -11.61
C GLY A 204 11.91 15.42 -10.63
N GLU A 205 13.22 15.30 -10.36
CA GLU A 205 13.77 14.34 -9.40
C GLU A 205 13.33 14.65 -7.97
N ARG A 206 13.33 15.94 -7.58
CA ARG A 206 12.79 16.37 -6.27
C ARG A 206 11.32 16.01 -6.12
N LEU A 207 10.50 16.29 -7.14
CA LEU A 207 9.09 15.94 -7.12
C LEU A 207 8.87 14.42 -7.04
N ARG A 208 9.66 13.63 -7.76
CA ARG A 208 9.63 12.15 -7.70
C ARG A 208 9.91 11.68 -6.27
N SER A 209 11.06 12.08 -5.73
CA SER A 209 11.51 11.70 -4.38
C SER A 209 10.49 12.11 -3.31
N LEU A 210 10.00 13.35 -3.33
CA LEU A 210 8.95 13.82 -2.43
C LEU A 210 7.64 13.05 -2.60
N THR A 211 7.28 12.63 -3.81
CA THR A 211 6.08 11.82 -4.05
C THR A 211 6.20 10.45 -3.40
N ILE A 212 7.36 9.80 -3.53
CA ILE A 212 7.67 8.51 -2.88
C ILE A 212 7.62 8.66 -1.36
N VAL A 213 8.36 9.63 -0.82
CA VAL A 213 8.39 9.96 0.61
C VAL A 213 6.98 10.17 1.16
N HIS A 214 6.17 10.99 0.50
CA HIS A 214 4.79 11.28 0.90
C HIS A 214 3.91 10.03 0.94
N HIS A 215 4.02 9.17 -0.08
CA HIS A 215 3.19 7.97 -0.18
C HIS A 215 3.57 6.92 0.86
N ILE A 216 4.86 6.71 1.08
CA ILE A 216 5.36 5.80 2.12
C ILE A 216 4.92 6.31 3.50
N ALA A 217 5.11 7.60 3.76
CA ALA A 217 4.71 8.25 5.01
C ALA A 217 3.21 8.05 5.30
N ILE A 218 2.33 8.42 4.37
CA ILE A 218 0.87 8.21 4.53
C ILE A 218 0.53 6.73 4.68
N GLY A 219 1.29 5.84 4.06
CA GLY A 219 1.12 4.40 4.14
C GLY A 219 1.32 3.85 5.55
N CYS A 220 2.33 4.33 6.28
CA CYS A 220 2.71 3.81 7.59
C CYS A 220 2.40 4.74 8.77
N PHE A 221 1.94 5.98 8.55
CA PHE A 221 1.70 6.93 9.65
C PHE A 221 0.67 6.47 10.68
N ARG A 222 -0.17 5.48 10.39
CA ARG A 222 -1.15 4.97 11.35
C ARG A 222 -0.48 4.33 12.57
N ILE A 223 0.69 3.73 12.40
CA ILE A 223 1.48 3.04 13.44
C ILE A 223 2.64 3.89 14.00
N VAL A 224 2.80 5.13 13.51
CA VAL A 224 3.83 6.05 14.01
C VAL A 224 3.22 7.00 15.05
N SER A 225 3.86 7.14 16.21
CA SER A 225 3.43 8.03 17.28
C SER A 225 3.31 9.47 16.80
N ARG A 226 2.37 10.21 17.39
CA ARG A 226 2.24 11.66 17.16
C ARG A 226 3.48 12.37 17.66
N ILE A 227 3.85 13.45 17.00
CA ILE A 227 4.89 14.34 17.49
C ILE A 227 4.38 14.90 18.81
N GLY A 228 5.12 14.65 19.89
CA GLY A 228 4.86 15.30 21.17
C GLY A 228 5.16 16.79 20.99
N SER A 229 4.13 17.63 21.08
CA SER A 229 4.35 19.07 21.20
C SER A 229 4.56 19.39 22.68
N PRO A 230 5.52 20.25 23.04
CA PRO A 230 5.43 20.93 24.33
C PRO A 230 4.07 21.62 24.38
N ASN A 231 3.39 21.52 25.53
CA ASN A 231 2.15 22.26 25.73
C ASN A 231 2.45 23.74 25.50
N VAL A 232 1.87 24.32 24.46
CA VAL A 232 1.98 25.76 24.22
C VAL A 232 1.15 26.42 25.32
N GLN A 233 1.81 26.80 26.40
CA GLN A 233 1.17 27.41 27.56
C GLN A 233 0.63 28.81 27.19
N ASN A 234 -0.39 29.25 27.91
CA ASN A 234 -0.92 30.62 27.84
C ASN A 234 -1.56 31.04 26.51
N LEU A 235 -2.04 30.09 25.68
CA LEU A 235 -2.86 30.43 24.51
C LEU A 235 -4.22 31.01 24.92
N VAL A 236 -4.85 30.44 25.96
CA VAL A 236 -6.13 30.88 26.51
C VAL A 236 -6.13 30.64 28.02
N PRO A 237 -6.54 31.62 28.85
CA PRO A 237 -6.73 31.38 30.28
C PRO A 237 -7.83 30.33 30.46
N THR A 238 -7.44 29.14 30.94
CA THR A 238 -8.36 28.03 31.13
C THR A 238 -8.42 27.68 32.61
N VAL A 239 -9.62 27.69 33.19
CA VAL A 239 -9.87 27.36 34.61
C VAL A 239 -9.93 25.85 34.85
N VAL A 240 -9.98 25.06 33.77
CA VAL A 240 -10.01 23.59 33.76
C VAL A 240 -8.75 23.08 33.04
N PRO A 241 -8.08 22.03 33.54
CA PRO A 241 -6.93 21.45 32.84
C PRO A 241 -7.32 21.01 31.43
N TYR A 242 -6.66 21.57 30.41
CA TYR A 242 -6.79 21.08 29.04
C TYR A 242 -5.99 19.78 28.90
N SER A 243 -6.63 18.64 29.16
CA SER A 243 -6.09 17.36 28.73
C SER A 243 -6.53 17.13 27.28
N ALA A 244 -5.58 17.10 26.35
CA ALA A 244 -5.86 16.48 25.07
C ALA A 244 -6.24 15.03 25.36
N GLN A 245 -7.53 14.70 25.27
CA GLN A 245 -7.97 13.31 25.17
C GLN A 245 -7.48 12.84 23.81
N SER A 246 -6.21 12.43 23.71
CA SER A 246 -5.83 11.54 22.64
C SER A 246 -6.63 10.28 22.91
N GLN A 247 -7.80 10.17 22.28
CA GLN A 247 -8.51 8.91 22.15
C GLN A 247 -7.52 7.98 21.45
N ALA A 248 -6.71 7.29 22.25
CA ALA A 248 -6.01 6.10 21.84
C ALA A 248 -7.09 5.02 21.71
N GLN A 249 -8.04 5.20 20.78
CA GLN A 249 -9.19 4.32 20.61
C GLN A 249 -8.79 2.91 20.18
N TYR A 250 -7.48 2.66 20.02
CA TYR A 250 -6.94 1.38 19.57
C TYR A 250 -5.60 1.02 20.25
N SER A 251 -5.18 1.66 21.37
CA SER A 251 -3.85 1.39 21.96
C SER A 251 -3.58 -0.10 22.22
N MET A 252 -4.63 -0.87 22.53
CA MET A 252 -4.56 -2.32 22.71
C MET A 252 -4.09 -3.09 21.47
N TYR A 253 -4.28 -2.54 20.26
CA TYR A 253 -3.95 -3.15 18.98
C TYR A 253 -2.77 -2.48 18.28
N PHE A 254 -2.26 -1.37 18.80
CA PHE A 254 -1.13 -0.65 18.22
C PHE A 254 0.14 -0.95 19.00
N LYS A 255 0.92 -1.92 18.51
CA LYS A 255 2.34 -1.97 18.78
C LYS A 255 3.04 -1.02 17.82
N GLU A 256 3.67 0.02 18.34
CA GLU A 256 4.54 0.84 17.50
C GLU A 256 5.77 0.01 17.11
N PRO A 257 6.09 -0.13 15.81
CA PRO A 257 7.33 -0.76 15.45
C PRO A 257 8.48 0.08 15.98
N LYS A 258 9.53 -0.61 16.42
CA LYS A 258 10.78 0.03 16.87
C LYS A 258 11.52 0.61 15.65
N PHE A 259 11.07 1.76 15.17
CA PHE A 259 11.83 2.56 14.21
C PHE A 259 13.03 3.21 14.92
N ARG A 260 14.08 3.52 14.14
CA ARG A 260 15.30 4.20 14.64
C ARG A 260 14.99 5.55 15.30
N GLU A 261 13.99 6.25 14.79
CA GLU A 261 13.51 7.54 15.29
C GLU A 261 12.02 7.70 14.98
N ASN A 262 11.36 8.69 15.59
CA ASN A 262 9.98 9.01 15.22
C ASN A 262 9.95 9.54 13.78
N LEU A 263 9.37 8.76 12.87
CA LEU A 263 9.38 9.07 11.45
C LEU A 263 8.70 10.41 11.12
N ARG A 264 7.65 10.79 11.86
CA ARG A 264 6.99 12.09 11.66
C ARG A 264 7.92 13.24 12.02
N TRP A 265 8.70 13.09 13.08
CA TRP A 265 9.69 14.08 13.50
C TRP A 265 10.82 14.22 12.47
N ARG A 266 11.37 13.10 11.98
CA ARG A 266 12.38 13.10 10.93
C ARG A 266 11.91 13.80 9.66
N LEU A 267 10.68 13.50 9.22
CA LEU A 267 10.06 14.14 8.07
C LEU A 267 9.87 15.65 8.27
N LEU A 268 9.40 16.07 9.45
CA LEU A 268 9.24 17.48 9.78
C LEU A 268 10.58 18.25 9.65
N ILE A 269 11.66 17.70 10.20
CA ILE A 269 12.99 18.32 10.14
C ILE A 269 13.50 18.41 8.70
N ASN A 270 13.44 17.30 7.95
CA ASN A 270 14.00 17.25 6.60
C ASN A 270 13.20 18.13 5.63
N ILE A 271 11.87 18.09 5.70
CA ILE A 271 11.01 18.94 4.85
C ILE A 271 11.15 20.41 5.26
N GLY A 272 11.24 20.72 6.55
CA GLY A 272 11.46 22.09 7.02
C GLY A 272 12.72 22.72 6.42
N LYS A 273 13.81 21.95 6.32
CA LYS A 273 15.06 22.39 5.67
C LYS A 273 14.98 22.55 4.16
N LEU A 274 14.00 21.92 3.49
CA LEU A 274 13.79 22.09 2.05
C LEU A 274 12.95 23.34 1.73
N LEU A 275 12.22 23.87 2.71
CA LEU A 275 11.33 25.01 2.56
C LEU A 275 11.95 26.34 3.01
N GLY A 276 12.99 26.30 3.85
CA GLY A 276 13.76 27.47 4.29
C GLY A 276 15.01 27.67 3.44
#